data_AF-A0A1F4X562-F1
#
_entry.id   AF-A0A1F4X562-F1
#
_cell.length_a   1.000
_cell.length_b   1.000
_cell.length_c   1.000
_cell.angle_alpha   90.00
_cell.angle_beta   90.00
_cell.angle_gamma   90.00
#
_symmetry.space_group_name_H-M   'P 1'
#
loop_
_entity.id
_entity.type
_entity.pdbx_description
1 polymer ?
#
loop_
_entity_poly.entity_id
_entity_poly.type
_entity_poly.pdbx_seq_one_letter_code
_entity_poly.pdbx_strand_id
1 'polypeptide(L)'
;MNQPTNKKEEVIKITKDMNLGEIVFKYPEAAEVFTDYGLHCVGCIANSYDTVEMGAKIHHMTDEEIDEMVERVNEAVNFKE
;
A
#
# COMPACT_ATOMS: atom_id res chain seq x y z
N MET A 1 -22.00 5.50 -33.90
CA MET A 1 -20.78 4.67 -33.84
C MET A 1 -20.49 4.44 -32.36
N ASN A 2 -21.05 3.38 -31.78
CA ASN A 2 -20.87 3.10 -30.36
C ASN A 2 -19.72 2.13 -30.23
N GLN A 3 -18.59 2.60 -29.71
CA GLN A 3 -17.51 1.72 -29.29
C GLN A 3 -17.86 1.16 -27.91
N PRO A 4 -18.02 -0.16 -27.75
CA PRO A 4 -18.05 -0.76 -26.42
C PRO A 4 -16.63 -0.67 -25.84
N THR A 5 -16.41 0.24 -24.91
CA THR A 5 -15.14 0.31 -24.19
C THR A 5 -15.14 -0.77 -23.12
N ASN A 6 -14.62 -1.95 -23.49
CA ASN A 6 -14.31 -3.01 -22.55
C ASN A 6 -13.10 -2.57 -21.72
N LYS A 7 -13.33 -1.78 -20.66
CA LYS A 7 -12.29 -1.45 -19.67
C LYS A 7 -12.02 -2.72 -18.86
N LYS A 8 -10.93 -3.42 -19.17
CA LYS A 8 -10.32 -4.33 -18.19
C LYS A 8 -9.98 -3.47 -16.97
N GLU A 9 -10.51 -3.83 -15.81
CA GLU A 9 -10.04 -3.24 -14.55
C GLU A 9 -8.55 -3.51 -14.44
N GLU A 10 -7.76 -2.43 -14.39
CA GLU A 10 -6.33 -2.52 -14.16
C GLU A 10 -6.14 -2.82 -12.67
N VAL A 11 -5.74 -4.05 -12.35
CA VAL A 11 -5.46 -4.49 -10.98
C VAL A 11 -4.17 -3.83 -10.52
N ILE A 12 -4.25 -3.04 -9.46
CA ILE A 12 -3.11 -2.42 -8.81
C ILE A 12 -2.36 -3.50 -8.03
N LYS A 13 -1.03 -3.55 -8.17
CA LYS A 13 -0.18 -4.48 -7.43
C LYS A 13 0.87 -3.72 -6.63
N ILE A 14 0.64 -3.60 -5.33
CA ILE A 14 1.60 -3.07 -4.37
C ILE A 14 2.55 -4.18 -3.93
N THR A 15 3.84 -3.87 -3.82
CA THR A 15 4.88 -4.79 -3.36
C THR A 15 5.71 -4.17 -2.24
N LYS A 16 6.39 -5.01 -1.45
CA LYS A 16 7.10 -4.55 -0.24
C LYS A 16 8.33 -3.68 -0.49
N ASP A 17 8.86 -3.69 -1.72
CA ASP A 17 9.96 -2.86 -2.20
C ASP A 17 9.51 -1.45 -2.66
N MET A 18 8.20 -1.21 -2.75
CA MET A 18 7.67 0.10 -3.11
C MET A 18 7.78 1.09 -1.96
N ASN A 19 7.91 2.37 -2.31
CA ASN A 19 7.99 3.47 -1.36
C ASN A 19 6.66 3.70 -0.64
N LEU A 20 6.71 3.72 0.69
CA LEU A 20 5.56 3.84 1.58
C LEU A 20 4.79 5.16 1.36
N GLY A 21 5.52 6.28 1.28
CA GLY A 21 4.95 7.61 1.07
C GLY A 21 4.29 7.78 -0.31
N GLU A 22 4.89 7.21 -1.36
CA GLU A 22 4.29 7.20 -2.70
C GLU A 22 3.00 6.37 -2.75
N ILE A 23 2.96 5.23 -2.06
CA ILE A 23 1.76 4.39 -1.99
C ILE A 23 0.64 5.21 -1.36
N VAL A 24 0.84 5.80 -0.18
CA VAL A 24 -0.19 6.59 0.50
C VAL A 24 -0.60 7.82 -0.31
N PHE A 25 0.35 8.46 -1.00
CA PHE A 25 0.03 9.61 -1.86
C PHE A 25 -0.88 9.22 -3.04
N LYS A 26 -0.64 8.05 -3.66
CA LYS A 26 -1.41 7.55 -4.80
C LYS A 26 -2.71 6.85 -4.38
N TYR A 27 -2.70 6.21 -3.22
CA TYR A 27 -3.75 5.35 -2.68
C TYR A 27 -3.99 5.69 -1.21
N PRO A 28 -4.72 6.78 -0.90
CA PRO A 28 -4.98 7.21 0.48
C PRO A 28 -5.61 6.11 1.36
N GLU A 29 -6.39 5.21 0.77
CA GLU A 29 -6.98 4.04 1.42
C GLU A 29 -5.93 3.06 2.00
N ALA A 30 -4.73 3.01 1.43
CA ALA A 30 -3.64 2.20 1.97
C ALA A 30 -3.14 2.72 3.33
N ALA A 31 -3.35 4.01 3.62
CA ALA A 31 -2.90 4.60 4.88
C ALA A 31 -3.56 3.93 6.10
N GLU A 32 -4.85 3.61 6.02
CA GLU A 32 -5.59 2.95 7.10
C GLU A 32 -4.98 1.59 7.44
N VAL A 33 -4.70 0.78 6.39
CA VAL A 33 -4.04 -0.51 6.57
C VAL A 33 -2.66 -0.34 7.19
N PHE A 34 -1.82 0.58 6.70
CA PHE A 34 -0.50 0.80 7.29
C PHE A 34 -0.57 1.23 8.77
N THR A 35 -1.55 2.06 9.13
CA THR A 35 -1.74 2.46 10.53
C THR A 35 -2.21 1.32 11.42
N ASP A 36 -3.04 0.40 10.92
CA ASP A 36 -3.48 -0.80 11.65
C ASP A 36 -2.30 -1.70 12.04
N TYR A 37 -1.29 -1.82 11.18
CA TYR A 37 -0.06 -2.54 11.47
C TYR A 37 0.93 -1.71 12.30
N GLY A 38 0.63 -0.45 12.63
CA GLY A 38 1.45 0.36 13.52
C GLY A 38 2.40 1.35 12.82
N LEU A 39 2.33 1.46 11.49
CA LEU A 39 3.10 2.44 10.72
C LEU A 39 2.41 3.83 10.74
N HIS A 40 2.25 4.40 11.93
CA HIS A 40 1.56 5.68 12.12
C HIS A 40 2.24 6.87 11.43
N CYS A 41 3.54 6.75 11.16
CA CYS A 41 4.34 7.78 10.52
C CYS A 41 4.32 7.69 8.99
N VAL A 42 3.41 6.90 8.39
CA VAL A 42 3.33 6.65 6.94
C VAL A 42 3.20 7.92 6.08
N GLY A 43 2.65 9.00 6.64
CA GLY A 43 2.57 10.32 6.00
C GLY A 43 3.64 11.34 6.44
N CYS A 44 4.64 10.93 7.22
CA CYS A 44 5.68 11.84 7.72
C CYS A 44 6.79 12.03 6.70
N ILE A 45 7.33 13.27 6.59
CA ILE A 45 8.45 13.57 5.69
C ILE A 45 9.70 12.73 5.97
N ALA A 46 9.89 12.33 7.23
CA ALA A 46 11.00 11.48 7.65
C ALA A 46 10.97 10.09 7.01
N ASN A 47 9.77 9.57 6.71
CA ASN A 47 9.56 8.23 6.16
C ASN A 47 9.23 8.27 4.65
N SER A 48 9.38 9.44 4.01
CA SER A 48 9.07 9.60 2.58
C SER A 48 9.97 8.82 1.65
N TYR A 49 11.07 8.24 2.16
CA TYR A 49 12.02 7.44 1.37
C TYR A 49 12.04 5.96 1.77
N ASP A 50 11.27 5.55 2.79
CA ASP A 50 11.26 4.16 3.25
C ASP A 50 10.43 3.29 2.31
N THR A 51 10.92 2.09 2.02
CA THR A 51 10.09 1.03 1.44
C THR A 51 9.13 0.48 2.50
N VAL A 52 8.07 -0.19 2.08
CA VAL A 52 7.15 -0.88 3.00
C VAL A 52 7.92 -1.86 3.91
N GLU A 53 8.80 -2.68 3.33
CA GLU A 53 9.60 -3.65 4.09
C GLU A 53 10.53 -2.97 5.10
N MET A 54 11.24 -1.90 4.69
CA MET A 54 12.16 -1.21 5.58
C MET A 54 11.42 -0.53 6.75
N GLY A 55 10.33 0.16 6.46
CA GLY A 55 9.49 0.80 7.48
C GLY A 55 8.92 -0.23 8.47
N ALA A 56 8.41 -1.35 7.96
CA ALA A 56 7.90 -2.45 8.78
C ALA A 56 8.98 -3.09 9.67
N LYS A 57 10.19 -3.29 9.14
CA LYS A 57 11.30 -3.88 9.90
C LYS A 57 11.81 -2.99 11.03
N ILE A 58 11.79 -1.66 10.87
CA ILE A 58 12.10 -0.71 11.95
C ILE A 58 11.11 -0.86 13.11
N HIS A 59 9.87 -1.26 12.79
CA HIS A 59 8.81 -1.54 13.75
C HIS A 59 8.73 -3.02 14.15
N HIS A 60 9.81 -3.79 13.91
CA HIS A 60 9.98 -5.18 14.36
C HIS A 60 9.00 -6.21 13.78
N MET A 61 8.40 -5.95 12.63
CA MET A 61 7.53 -6.91 11.96
C MET A 61 8.30 -8.11 11.39
N THR A 62 7.71 -9.30 11.49
CA THR A 62 8.22 -10.50 10.81
C THR A 62 7.98 -10.42 9.29
N ASP A 63 8.60 -11.31 8.51
CA ASP A 63 8.35 -11.33 7.07
C ASP A 63 6.90 -11.72 6.76
N GLU A 64 6.32 -12.60 7.57
CA GLU A 64 4.92 -13.03 7.45
C GLU A 64 3.94 -11.89 7.72
N GLU A 65 4.19 -11.06 8.75
CA GLU A 65 3.37 -9.88 9.05
C GLU A 65 3.45 -8.84 7.92
N ILE A 66 4.62 -8.70 7.29
CA ILE A 66 4.81 -7.80 6.14
C ILE A 66 4.05 -8.30 4.92
N ASP A 67 4.11 -9.59 4.63
CA ASP A 67 3.39 -10.19 3.51
C ASP A 67 1.87 -10.05 3.71
N GLU A 68 1.35 -10.31 4.92
CA GLU A 68 -0.06 -10.12 5.27
C GLU A 68 -0.50 -8.65 5.12
N MET A 69 0.30 -7.71 5.61
CA MET A 69 0.04 -6.28 5.46
C MET A 69 -0.03 -5.87 3.98
N VAL A 70 0.89 -6.35 3.15
CA VAL A 70 0.90 -6.07 1.71
C VAL A 70 -0.32 -6.67 1.02
N GLU A 71 -0.77 -7.85 1.41
CA GLU A 71 -2.02 -8.45 0.91
C GLU A 71 -3.22 -7.57 1.23
N ARG A 72 -3.38 -7.13 2.49
CA ARG A 72 -4.48 -6.22 2.89
C ARG A 72 -4.42 -4.87 2.18
N VAL A 73 -3.22 -4.32 1.97
CA VAL A 73 -3.06 -3.08 1.17
C VAL A 73 -3.55 -3.31 -0.26
N ASN A 74 -3.17 -4.43 -0.88
CA ASN A 74 -3.63 -4.77 -2.22
C ASN A 74 -5.16 -4.95 -2.29
N GLU A 75 -5.78 -5.53 -1.27
CA GLU A 75 -7.24 -5.61 -1.18
C GLU A 75 -7.86 -4.22 -1.12
N ALA A 76 -7.38 -3.35 -0.22
CA ALA A 76 -7.91 -2.00 -0.04
C ALA A 76 -7.83 -1.16 -1.33
N VAL A 77 -6.69 -1.15 -2.03
CA VAL A 77 -6.50 -0.32 -3.23
C VAL A 77 -7.26 -0.82 -4.46
N ASN A 78 -7.65 -2.10 -4.48
CA ASN A 78 -8.43 -2.69 -5.57
C ASN A 78 -9.93 -2.74 -5.26
N PHE A 79 -10.34 -2.52 -4.00
CA PHE A 79 -11.73 -2.46 -3.62
C PHE A 79 -12.28 -1.05 -3.85
N LYS A 80 -12.87 -0.84 -5.04
CA LYS A 80 -13.54 0.42 -5.39
C LYS A 80 -15.03 0.31 -5.07
N GLU A 81 -15.56 1.24 -4.27
CA GLU A 81 -17.01 1.47 -4.11
C GLU A 81 -17.69 1.87 -5.43
#